data_AF-A0A7S4WA75-F1
#
_entry.id   AF-A0A7S4WA75-F1
#
_cell.length_a   1.000
_cell.length_b   1.000
_cell.length_c   1.000
_cell.angle_alpha   90.00
_cell.angle_beta   90.00
_cell.angle_gamma   90.00
#
_symmetry.space_group_name_H-M   'P 1'
#
loop_
_entity.id
_entity.type
_entity.pdbx_description
1 polymer ?
#
loop_
_entity_poly.entity_id
_entity_poly.type
_entity_poly.pdbx_seq_one_letter_code
_entity_poly.pdbx_strand_id
1 'polypeptide(L)'
;IMSMFHAGEETGNAWALTLFGDVTPSGKLPVSFPKSAQQRQDWWNERIPSYWSSNFTPAFEFGFGLSYTRFEYTKVVERPGCLLNLCLWVHVSNVGIYAGAEVVQVYLKFADSESHPMVLRRFEKT
;
A
#
# COMPACT_ATOMS: atom_id res chain seq x y z
N ILE A 1 -4.32 8.94 -13.57
CA ILE A 1 -5.14 7.70 -13.57
C ILE A 1 -5.70 7.54 -12.16
N MET A 2 -6.99 7.26 -12.03
CA MET A 2 -7.62 6.99 -10.73
C MET A 2 -8.44 5.71 -10.84
N SER A 3 -8.36 4.88 -9.80
CA SER A 3 -9.08 3.61 -9.69
C SER A 3 -9.96 3.63 -8.44
N MET A 4 -11.24 3.28 -8.58
CA MET A 4 -12.20 3.23 -7.47
C MET A 4 -12.87 1.87 -7.31
N PHE A 5 -12.48 0.88 -8.13
CA PHE A 5 -13.17 -0.41 -8.21
C PHE A 5 -14.69 -0.23 -8.33
N HIS A 6 -15.47 -0.83 -7.43
CA HIS A 6 -16.91 -0.69 -7.31
C HIS A 6 -17.23 0.20 -6.10
N ALA A 7 -17.31 1.52 -6.30
CA ALA A 7 -17.42 2.51 -5.22
C ALA A 7 -18.87 2.90 -4.84
N GLY A 8 -19.87 2.18 -5.34
CA GLY A 8 -21.29 2.40 -4.99
C GLY A 8 -21.92 3.65 -5.62
N GLU A 9 -23.10 4.03 -5.15
CA GLU A 9 -23.92 5.10 -5.74
C GLU A 9 -23.33 6.51 -5.60
N GLU A 10 -22.52 6.75 -4.56
CA GLU A 10 -21.85 8.04 -4.30
C GLU A 10 -20.54 8.23 -5.08
N THR A 11 -20.19 7.31 -5.99
CA THR A 11 -18.94 7.32 -6.76
C THR A 11 -18.75 8.65 -7.52
N GLY A 12 -19.82 9.19 -8.11
CA GLY A 12 -19.75 10.44 -8.88
C GLY A 12 -19.31 11.63 -8.01
N ASN A 13 -19.89 11.73 -6.82
CA ASN A 13 -19.54 12.77 -5.85
C ASN A 13 -18.10 12.60 -5.35
N ALA A 14 -17.69 11.38 -5.01
CA ALA A 14 -16.32 11.09 -4.60
C ALA A 14 -15.29 11.41 -5.71
N TRP A 15 -15.61 11.12 -6.98
CA TRP A 15 -14.80 11.48 -8.14
C TRP A 15 -14.64 12.99 -8.28
N ALA A 16 -15.75 13.73 -8.24
CA ALA A 16 -15.72 15.19 -8.40
C ALA A 16 -14.87 15.85 -7.31
N LEU A 17 -15.13 15.52 -6.03
CA LEU A 17 -14.37 16.05 -4.90
C LEU A 17 -12.88 15.73 -4.98
N THR A 18 -12.53 14.53 -5.46
CA THR A 18 -11.12 14.17 -5.64
C THR A 18 -10.52 14.91 -6.83
N LEU A 19 -11.15 14.89 -8.01
CA LEU A 19 -10.62 15.51 -9.22
C LEU A 19 -10.37 17.01 -9.08
N PHE A 20 -11.25 17.71 -8.38
CA PHE A 20 -11.13 19.15 -8.17
C PHE A 20 -10.29 19.52 -6.94
N GLY A 21 -9.78 18.53 -6.20
CA GLY A 21 -8.85 18.75 -5.09
C GLY A 21 -9.52 19.13 -3.77
N ASP A 22 -10.85 19.05 -3.67
CA ASP A 22 -11.59 19.24 -2.42
C ASP A 22 -11.25 18.15 -1.39
N VAL A 23 -10.92 16.94 -1.88
CA VAL A 23 -10.46 15.81 -1.07
C VAL A 23 -9.17 15.23 -1.64
N THR A 24 -8.15 15.12 -0.78
CA THR A 24 -6.90 14.45 -1.12
C THR A 24 -7.08 12.93 -1.19
N PRO A 25 -6.71 12.25 -2.29
CA PRO A 25 -6.80 10.81 -2.39
C PRO A 25 -5.83 10.16 -1.40
N SER A 26 -6.31 9.11 -0.74
CA SER A 26 -5.57 8.36 0.29
C SER A 26 -5.78 6.85 0.21
N GLY A 27 -6.30 6.37 -0.93
CA GLY A 27 -6.47 4.93 -1.18
C GLY A 27 -5.14 4.28 -1.58
N LYS A 28 -4.89 3.07 -1.07
CA LYS A 28 -3.79 2.21 -1.50
C LYS A 28 -4.36 0.93 -2.10
N LEU A 29 -3.67 0.36 -3.09
CA LEU A 29 -4.12 -0.82 -3.79
C LEU A 29 -4.12 -2.05 -2.87
N PRO A 30 -5.26 -2.75 -2.69
CA PRO A 30 -5.32 -4.01 -1.95
C PRO A 30 -4.90 -5.22 -2.80
N VAL A 31 -4.64 -5.00 -4.10
CA VAL A 31 -4.20 -6.02 -5.06
C VAL A 31 -3.22 -5.39 -6.05
N SER A 32 -2.21 -6.14 -6.49
CA SER A 32 -1.34 -5.66 -7.56
C SER A 32 -2.01 -5.78 -8.92
N PHE A 33 -1.82 -4.81 -9.80
CA PHE A 33 -2.28 -4.85 -11.18
C PHE A 33 -1.18 -5.41 -12.09
N PRO A 34 -1.47 -6.47 -12.87
CA PRO A 34 -0.49 -7.06 -13.80
C PRO A 34 -0.21 -6.12 -14.99
N LYS A 35 0.99 -6.20 -15.58
CA LYS A 35 1.28 -5.48 -16.84
C LYS A 35 0.58 -6.08 -18.06
N SER A 36 0.22 -7.37 -18.01
CA SER A 36 -0.42 -8.06 -19.12
C SER A 36 -1.43 -9.11 -18.68
N ALA A 37 -2.30 -9.54 -19.60
CA ALA A 37 -3.23 -10.63 -19.35
C ALA A 37 -2.53 -11.97 -19.06
N GLN A 38 -1.37 -12.21 -19.70
CA GLN A 38 -0.58 -13.42 -19.45
C GLN A 38 -0.07 -13.45 -18.01
N GLN A 39 0.54 -12.35 -17.52
CA GLN A 39 1.00 -12.28 -16.14
C GLN A 39 -0.13 -12.42 -15.12
N ARG A 40 -1.34 -11.93 -15.45
CA ARG A 40 -2.52 -12.18 -14.63
C ARG A 40 -2.80 -13.66 -14.50
N GLN A 41 -2.76 -14.40 -15.62
CA GLN A 41 -3.05 -15.82 -15.66
C GLN A 41 -1.97 -16.63 -14.92
N ASP A 42 -0.71 -16.29 -15.13
CA ASP A 42 0.42 -16.95 -14.47
C ASP A 42 0.30 -16.80 -12.95
N TRP A 43 0.09 -15.57 -12.46
CA TRP A 43 -0.16 -15.30 -11.04
C TRP A 43 -1.42 -15.99 -10.50
N TRP A 44 -2.52 -15.99 -11.25
CA TRP A 44 -3.77 -16.64 -10.83
C TRP A 44 -3.57 -18.13 -10.54
N ASN A 45 -2.70 -18.79 -11.30
CA ASN A 45 -2.39 -20.20 -11.13
C ASN A 45 -1.52 -20.46 -9.88
N GLU A 46 -0.70 -19.50 -9.45
CA GLU A 46 0.20 -19.64 -8.30
C GLU A 46 -0.54 -19.63 -6.95
N ARG A 47 -1.76 -19.07 -6.88
CA ARG A 47 -2.60 -19.02 -5.66
C ARG A 47 -1.90 -18.40 -4.44
N ILE A 48 -0.96 -17.48 -4.67
CA ILE A 48 -0.27 -16.70 -3.64
C ILE A 48 -0.55 -15.19 -3.83
N PRO A 49 -0.39 -14.36 -2.79
CA PRO A 49 -0.34 -12.91 -2.93
C PRO A 49 0.63 -12.48 -4.03
N SER A 50 0.20 -11.52 -4.86
CA SER A 50 0.96 -11.06 -6.03
C SER A 50 2.35 -10.50 -5.70
N TYR A 51 2.51 -9.89 -4.53
CA TYR A 51 3.80 -9.38 -4.05
C TYR A 51 4.71 -10.48 -3.46
N TRP A 52 4.28 -11.75 -3.45
CA TRP A 52 5.11 -12.91 -3.10
C TRP A 52 5.71 -13.58 -4.35
N SER A 53 5.09 -13.37 -5.52
CA SER A 53 5.51 -14.02 -6.75
C SER A 53 6.77 -13.36 -7.33
N SER A 54 7.81 -14.15 -7.59
CA SER A 54 9.01 -13.70 -8.28
C SER A 54 8.81 -13.53 -9.79
N ASN A 55 7.80 -14.20 -10.36
CA ASN A 55 7.51 -14.19 -11.80
C ASN A 55 6.46 -13.14 -12.18
N PHE A 56 5.93 -12.41 -11.20
CA PHE A 56 4.92 -11.39 -11.40
C PHE A 56 5.54 -9.99 -11.39
N THR A 57 5.44 -9.28 -12.52
CA THR A 57 5.87 -7.88 -12.59
C THR A 57 4.65 -6.96 -12.64
N PRO A 58 4.29 -6.28 -11.54
CA PRO A 58 3.12 -5.41 -11.53
C PRO A 58 3.32 -4.16 -12.40
N ALA A 59 2.23 -3.68 -13.00
CA ALA A 59 2.11 -2.30 -13.49
C ALA A 59 1.91 -1.32 -12.33
N PHE A 60 1.12 -1.76 -11.33
CA PHE A 60 0.96 -1.08 -10.04
C PHE A 60 0.99 -2.14 -8.94
N GLU A 61 1.88 -1.96 -7.98
CA GLU A 61 2.12 -2.93 -6.91
C GLU A 61 1.07 -2.86 -5.80
N PHE A 62 0.93 -3.95 -5.05
CA PHE A 62 0.18 -3.96 -3.81
C PHE A 62 0.67 -2.83 -2.88
N GLY A 63 -0.26 -2.15 -2.23
CA GLY A 63 0.04 -1.03 -1.34
C GLY A 63 0.35 0.29 -2.05
N PHE A 64 0.42 0.31 -3.39
CA PHE A 64 0.64 1.54 -4.16
C PHE A 64 -0.57 2.47 -4.09
N GLY A 65 -0.32 3.78 -3.99
CA GLY A 65 -1.34 4.80 -4.11
C GLY A 65 -0.76 6.18 -3.83
N LEU A 66 -1.13 7.14 -4.66
CA LEU A 66 -0.62 8.50 -4.58
C LEU A 66 -1.53 9.40 -3.74
N SER A 67 -0.97 10.52 -3.33
CA SER A 67 -1.65 11.61 -2.65
C SER A 67 -1.39 12.92 -3.40
N TYR A 68 -2.20 13.95 -3.15
CA TYR A 68 -1.92 15.31 -3.60
C TYR A 68 -0.89 16.02 -2.73
N THR A 69 -0.53 15.43 -1.58
CA THR A 69 0.59 15.87 -0.76
C THR A 69 1.73 14.84 -0.77
N ARG A 70 2.82 15.17 -0.09
CA ARG A 70 4.01 14.32 0.05
C ARG A 70 4.25 14.00 1.52
N PHE A 71 4.66 12.77 1.79
CA PHE A 71 5.00 12.31 3.12
C PHE A 71 6.46 11.87 3.18
N GLU A 72 7.14 12.27 4.25
CA GLU A 72 8.48 11.81 4.57
C GLU A 72 8.45 10.89 5.79
N TYR A 73 9.26 9.84 5.70
CA TYR A 73 9.40 8.82 6.73
C TYR A 73 10.78 8.94 7.37
N THR A 74 10.83 8.91 8.70
CA THR A 74 12.11 8.76 9.39
C THR A 74 12.60 7.32 9.34
N LYS A 75 13.85 7.10 9.75
CA LYS A 75 14.32 5.74 10.06
C LYS A 75 13.42 5.12 11.13
N VAL A 76 13.15 3.83 10.96
CA VAL A 76 12.40 3.04 11.94
C VAL A 76 13.26 2.87 13.19
N VAL A 77 12.67 3.08 14.36
CA VAL A 77 13.31 2.87 15.66
C VAL A 77 12.57 1.78 16.43
N GLU A 78 13.33 0.90 17.06
CA GLU A 78 12.79 -0.08 17.99
C GLU A 78 12.68 0.55 19.38
N ARG A 79 11.56 0.33 20.08
CA ARG A 79 11.40 0.79 21.46
C ARG A 79 11.39 -0.38 22.45
N PRO A 80 12.10 -0.25 23.59
CA PRO A 80 12.02 -1.22 24.66
C PRO A 80 10.64 -1.21 25.32
N GLY A 81 10.24 -2.33 25.94
CA GLY A 81 8.98 -2.47 26.66
C GLY A 81 7.97 -3.43 26.04
N CYS A 82 8.31 -4.05 24.90
CA CYS A 82 7.50 -5.08 24.28
C CYS A 82 8.18 -6.44 24.42
N LEU A 83 7.75 -7.21 25.43
CA LEU A 83 8.40 -8.48 25.82
C LEU A 83 8.23 -9.57 24.77
N LEU A 84 7.00 -9.75 24.26
CA LEU A 84 6.64 -10.80 23.30
C LEU A 84 6.38 -10.27 21.89
N ASN A 85 6.47 -8.95 21.68
CA ASN A 85 6.14 -8.28 20.43
C ASN A 85 7.31 -7.40 19.97
N LEU A 86 7.52 -7.30 18.66
CA LEU A 86 8.42 -6.31 18.09
C LEU A 86 7.72 -4.94 18.01
N CYS A 87 8.23 -3.95 18.74
CA CYS A 87 7.67 -2.60 18.75
C CYS A 87 8.50 -1.64 17.91
N LEU A 88 7.96 -1.36 16.73
CA LEU A 88 8.55 -0.45 15.76
C LEU A 88 7.84 0.90 15.79
N TRP A 89 8.62 1.97 15.74
CA TRP A 89 8.15 3.33 15.65
C TRP A 89 8.73 3.97 14.39
N VAL A 90 7.88 4.69 13.67
CA VAL A 90 8.28 5.48 12.51
C VAL A 90 7.54 6.81 12.58
N HIS A 91 8.28 7.91 12.40
CA HIS A 91 7.65 9.21 12.27
C HIS A 91 7.32 9.45 10.81
N VAL A 92 6.09 9.88 10.57
CA VAL A 92 5.55 10.23 9.26
C VAL A 92 5.17 11.69 9.32
N SER A 93 5.72 12.48 8.41
CA SER A 93 5.45 13.92 8.35
C SER A 93 4.90 14.29 6.99
N ASN A 94 3.80 15.05 6.98
CA ASN A 94 3.31 15.69 5.76
C ASN A 94 4.19 16.91 5.44
N VAL A 95 4.94 16.84 4.34
CA VAL A 95 5.86 17.88 3.88
C VAL A 95 5.35 18.63 2.65
N GLY A 96 4.11 18.39 2.25
CA GLY A 96 3.46 19.14 1.18
C GLY A 96 2.55 20.25 1.71
N ILE A 97 1.92 20.95 0.77
CA ILE A 97 1.08 22.12 1.05
C ILE A 97 -0.40 21.77 1.28
N TYR A 98 -0.78 20.51 1.04
CA TYR A 98 -2.15 20.04 1.18
C TYR A 98 -2.28 19.10 2.38
N ALA A 99 -3.41 19.16 3.09
CA ALA A 99 -3.78 18.14 4.04
C ALA A 99 -4.00 16.80 3.30
N GLY A 100 -3.62 15.70 3.92
CA GLY A 100 -3.76 14.37 3.33
C GLY A 100 -3.54 13.29 4.38
N ALA A 101 -4.00 12.08 4.06
CA ALA A 101 -3.81 10.91 4.89
C ALA A 101 -2.87 9.91 4.20
N GLU A 102 -2.05 9.22 4.99
CA GLU A 102 -1.08 8.23 4.53
C GLU A 102 -1.37 6.88 5.19
N VAL A 103 -1.17 5.79 4.44
CA VAL A 103 -1.31 4.42 4.95
C VAL A 103 0.08 3.83 5.09
N VAL A 104 0.59 3.84 6.32
CA VAL A 104 1.87 3.24 6.70
C VAL A 104 1.71 1.73 6.67
N GLN A 105 2.60 1.02 5.97
CA GLN A 105 2.56 -0.44 5.82
C GLN A 105 3.85 -1.08 6.33
N VAL A 106 3.72 -2.08 7.19
CA VAL A 106 4.85 -2.79 7.81
C VAL A 106 4.91 -4.21 7.29
N TYR A 107 6.05 -4.55 6.67
CA TYR A 107 6.33 -5.85 6.08
C TYR A 107 7.44 -6.56 6.88
N LEU A 108 7.28 -7.87 7.10
CA LEU A 108 8.34 -8.72 7.62
C LEU A 108 8.96 -9.52 6.47
N LYS A 109 10.29 -9.54 6.43
CA LYS A 109 11.09 -10.39 5.54
C LYS A 109 11.82 -11.43 6.38
N PHE A 110 11.63 -12.69 6.06
CA PHE A 110 12.30 -13.81 6.71
C PHE A 110 13.67 -14.06 6.04
N ALA A 111 14.68 -14.44 6.82
CA ALA A 111 16.00 -14.77 6.29
C ALA A 111 16.00 -16.21 5.72
N ASP A 112 16.20 -16.33 4.41
CA ASP A 112 16.61 -17.53 3.64
C ASP A 112 15.94 -18.90 3.91
N SER A 113 14.76 -18.98 4.52
CA SER A 113 14.12 -20.29 4.77
C SER A 113 12.65 -20.46 4.40
N GLU A 114 11.99 -19.52 3.72
CA GLU A 114 10.59 -19.73 3.33
C GLU A 114 10.28 -19.19 1.94
N SER A 115 9.31 -19.83 1.27
CA SER A 115 8.71 -19.42 -0.01
C SER A 115 7.97 -18.06 0.05
N HIS A 116 8.26 -17.23 1.05
CA HIS A 116 7.55 -16.01 1.40
C HIS A 116 8.55 -14.86 1.55
N PRO A 117 8.82 -14.10 0.47
CA PRO A 117 9.89 -13.09 0.49
C PRO A 117 9.56 -11.89 1.39
N MET A 118 8.29 -11.47 1.49
CA MET A 118 7.84 -10.36 2.35
C MET A 118 6.35 -10.51 2.69
N VAL A 119 5.95 -10.35 3.96
CA VAL A 119 4.56 -10.49 4.42
C VAL A 119 4.09 -9.22 5.12
N LEU A 120 2.96 -8.65 4.68
CA LEU A 120 2.32 -7.53 5.39
C LEU A 120 1.84 -8.00 6.77
N ARG A 121 2.23 -7.30 7.84
CA ARG A 121 1.81 -7.62 9.22
C ARG A 121 0.93 -6.57 9.86
N ARG A 122 1.11 -5.31 9.51
CA ARG A 122 0.39 -4.18 10.09
C ARG A 122 0.28 -3.08 9.05
N PHE A 123 -0.85 -2.38 9.07
CA PHE A 123 -0.96 -1.06 8.46
C PHE A 123 -1.68 -0.11 9.41
N GLU A 124 -1.44 1.18 9.26
CA GLU A 124 -2.10 2.23 10.03
C GLU A 124 -2.35 3.42 9.10
N LYS A 125 -3.54 4.01 9.16
CA LYS A 125 -3.87 5.22 8.40
C LYS A 125 -3.77 6.42 9.32
N THR A 126 -2.94 7.39 8.94
CA THR A 126 -2.65 8.61 9.71
C THR A 126 -2.88 9.86 8.91
#